data_AF-A0A1Q6JUJ7-F1
#
_entry.id   AF-A0A1Q6JUJ7-F1
#
_cell.length_a   1.000
_cell.length_b   1.000
_cell.length_c   1.000
_cell.angle_alpha   90.00
_cell.angle_beta   90.00
_cell.angle_gamma   90.00
#
_symmetry.space_group_name_H-M   'P 1'
#
loop_
_entity.id
_entity.type
_entity.pdbx_description
1 polymer ?
#
loop_
_entity_poly.entity_id
_entity_poly.type
_entity_poly.pdbx_seq_one_letter_code
_entity_poly.pdbx_strand_id
1 'polypeptide(L)'
;MGKKRNKSKNKILEIISLLIAIVIVLTGKNINDKDYIQANTEITENSSTITYSLKDIPEYTGTPYAVLNNNKPEFTEKDYTTKSFENYSELDSLGRCGVAYANICKEIMPTERR
;
A
#
# COMPACT_ATOMS: atom_id res chain seq x y z
N MET A 1 23.08 -37.98 -58.61
CA MET A 1 23.86 -38.22 -57.37
C MET A 1 23.52 -37.14 -56.33
N GLY A 2 22.36 -37.20 -55.65
CA GLY A 2 21.78 -36.03 -54.95
C GLY A 2 21.19 -36.24 -53.55
N LYS A 3 21.56 -37.31 -52.82
CA LYS A 3 20.95 -37.63 -51.50
C LYS A 3 21.81 -37.28 -50.28
N LYS A 4 23.08 -36.84 -50.44
CA LYS A 4 24.02 -36.69 -49.33
C LYS A 4 23.91 -35.35 -48.58
N ARG A 5 23.38 -34.29 -49.22
CA ARG A 5 23.29 -32.93 -48.65
C ARG A 5 22.13 -32.71 -47.66
N ASN A 6 21.08 -33.55 -47.68
CA ASN A 6 19.95 -33.39 -46.74
C ASN A 6 20.16 -34.13 -45.42
N LYS A 7 20.97 -35.20 -45.43
CA LYS A 7 21.31 -35.97 -44.21
C LYS A 7 22.20 -35.17 -43.26
N SER A 8 23.08 -34.29 -43.76
CA SER A 8 23.91 -33.42 -42.92
C SER A 8 23.15 -32.19 -42.40
N LYS A 9 22.20 -31.65 -43.17
CA LYS A 9 21.33 -30.55 -42.73
C LYS A 9 20.44 -30.96 -41.57
N ASN A 10 19.85 -32.16 -41.62
CA ASN A 10 19.03 -32.69 -40.51
C ASN A 10 19.86 -32.92 -39.24
N LYS A 11 21.10 -33.40 -39.37
CA LYS A 11 22.02 -33.55 -38.24
C LYS A 11 22.44 -32.20 -37.63
N ILE A 12 22.64 -31.17 -38.45
CA ILE A 12 22.93 -29.82 -37.97
C ILE A 12 21.70 -29.22 -37.26
N LEU A 13 20.49 -29.47 -37.78
CA LEU A 13 19.25 -29.04 -37.14
C LEU A 13 19.05 -29.70 -35.76
N GLU A 14 19.35 -31.00 -35.64
CA GLU A 14 19.31 -31.72 -34.35
C GLU A 14 20.31 -31.15 -33.33
N ILE A 15 21.54 -30.81 -33.77
CA ILE A 15 22.56 -30.21 -32.89
C ILE A 15 22.15 -28.79 -32.45
N ILE A 16 21.57 -27.99 -33.34
CA ILE A 16 21.07 -26.65 -33.01
C ILE A 16 19.91 -26.73 -32.02
N SER A 17 18.98 -27.68 -32.22
CA SER A 17 17.88 -27.90 -31.28
C SER A 17 18.36 -28.33 -29.89
N LEU A 18 19.41 -29.16 -29.82
CA LEU A 18 20.01 -29.58 -28.55
C LEU A 18 20.69 -28.40 -27.83
N LEU A 19 21.38 -27.53 -28.58
CA LEU A 19 22.02 -26.33 -28.02
C LEU A 19 21.00 -25.31 -27.50
N ILE A 20 19.88 -25.10 -28.20
CA ILE A 20 18.80 -24.21 -27.75
C ILE A 20 18.17 -24.74 -26.46
N ALA A 21 17.93 -26.06 -26.34
CA ALA A 21 17.41 -26.66 -25.12
C ALA A 21 18.37 -26.50 -23.93
N ILE A 22 19.68 -26.64 -24.15
CA ILE A 22 20.71 -26.43 -23.13
C ILE A 22 20.75 -24.96 -22.68
N VAL A 23 20.60 -24.00 -23.61
CA VAL A 23 20.54 -22.57 -23.27
C VAL A 23 19.31 -22.26 -22.43
N ILE A 24 18.13 -22.80 -22.75
CA ILE A 24 16.90 -22.58 -21.97
C ILE A 24 17.05 -23.12 -20.53
N VAL A 25 17.71 -24.28 -20.36
CA VAL A 25 17.99 -24.85 -19.03
C VAL A 25 19.01 -24.00 -18.25
N LEU A 26 20.03 -23.44 -18.92
CA LEU A 26 21.04 -22.60 -18.28
C LEU A 26 20.56 -21.18 -17.97
N THR A 27 19.68 -20.62 -18.80
CA THR A 27 19.11 -19.27 -18.61
C THR A 27 17.71 -19.30 -18.00
N GLY A 28 17.27 -20.46 -17.49
CA GLY A 28 15.97 -20.65 -16.85
C GLY A 28 15.84 -19.80 -15.59
N LYS A 29 15.48 -18.53 -15.73
CA LYS A 29 14.88 -17.77 -14.65
C LYS A 29 13.57 -18.45 -14.29
N ASN A 30 13.42 -18.86 -13.02
CA ASN A 30 12.11 -19.18 -12.46
C ASN A 30 11.27 -17.91 -12.55
N ILE A 31 10.38 -17.85 -13.54
CA ILE A 31 9.33 -16.84 -13.57
C ILE A 31 8.30 -17.29 -12.52
N ASN A 32 8.62 -17.03 -11.26
CA ASN A 32 7.60 -16.94 -10.24
C ASN A 32 6.90 -15.60 -10.51
N ASP A 33 5.72 -15.65 -11.13
CA ASP A 33 4.84 -14.50 -11.35
C ASP A 33 4.33 -13.94 -10.01
N LYS A 34 5.22 -13.29 -9.24
CA LYS A 34 4.86 -12.45 -8.09
C LYS A 34 5.54 -11.08 -8.08
N ASP A 35 6.15 -10.67 -9.18
CA ASP A 35 6.69 -9.32 -9.35
C ASP A 35 5.76 -8.45 -10.22
N TYR A 36 4.55 -8.21 -9.73
CA TYR A 36 3.76 -7.02 -10.08
C TYR A 36 3.61 -6.15 -8.83
N ILE A 37 4.72 -5.54 -8.41
CA ILE A 37 4.68 -4.36 -7.56
C ILE A 37 5.55 -3.33 -8.26
N GLN A 38 4.91 -2.28 -8.79
CA GLN A 38 5.29 -0.88 -8.57
C GLN A 38 4.61 0.02 -9.59
N ALA A 39 3.64 0.81 -9.13
CA ALA A 39 3.53 2.22 -9.52
C ALA A 39 2.57 2.94 -8.55
N ASN A 40 3.10 3.98 -7.90
CA ASN A 40 2.41 5.06 -7.21
C ASN A 40 2.05 4.82 -5.74
N THR A 41 3.06 4.93 -4.88
CA THR A 41 2.89 5.61 -3.60
C THR A 41 3.97 6.67 -3.51
N GLU A 42 3.74 7.78 -4.23
CA GLU A 42 4.49 9.00 -4.01
C GLU A 42 3.99 9.64 -2.72
N ILE A 43 4.96 9.83 -1.80
CA ILE A 43 4.91 10.66 -0.60
C ILE A 43 3.90 10.20 0.47
N THR A 44 4.25 9.11 1.16
CA THR A 44 3.92 8.99 2.58
C THR A 44 4.79 10.02 3.31
N GLU A 45 4.27 11.21 3.54
CA GLU A 45 4.70 11.94 4.73
C GLU A 45 4.37 11.03 5.92
N ASN A 46 5.41 10.60 6.63
CA ASN A 46 5.34 9.83 7.86
C ASN A 46 4.62 10.65 8.94
N SER A 47 3.31 10.81 8.82
CA SER A 47 2.45 11.01 9.97
C SER A 47 2.25 9.62 10.57
N SER A 48 2.86 9.38 11.72
CA SER A 48 2.60 8.19 12.54
C SER A 48 1.11 8.18 12.88
N THR A 49 0.28 7.56 12.04
CA THR A 49 -1.15 7.42 12.29
C THR A 49 -1.30 6.46 13.46
N ILE A 50 -1.54 7.06 14.64
CA ILE A 50 -1.89 6.31 15.82
C ILE A 50 -3.23 5.64 15.52
N THR A 51 -3.17 4.34 15.28
CA THR A 51 -4.34 3.51 15.04
C THR A 51 -4.49 2.60 16.24
N TYR A 52 -5.58 2.81 16.99
CA TYR A 52 -5.98 1.85 18.03
C TYR A 52 -6.50 0.60 17.36
N SER A 53 -5.92 -0.53 17.70
CA SER A 53 -6.48 -1.81 17.29
C SER A 53 -7.63 -2.20 18.22
N LEU A 54 -8.55 -3.05 17.77
CA LEU A 54 -9.71 -3.44 18.58
C LEU A 54 -9.34 -4.05 19.93
N LYS A 55 -8.16 -4.69 20.03
CA LYS A 55 -7.62 -5.23 21.29
C LYS A 55 -7.18 -4.17 22.30
N ASP A 56 -6.95 -2.93 21.84
CA ASP A 56 -6.52 -1.82 22.69
C ASP A 56 -7.74 -1.06 23.28
N ILE A 57 -8.95 -1.37 22.82
CA ILE A 57 -10.20 -0.77 23.29
C ILE A 57 -10.76 -1.64 24.43
N PRO A 58 -11.00 -1.08 25.62
CA PRO A 58 -11.62 -1.81 26.73
C PRO A 58 -13.00 -2.39 26.37
N GLU A 59 -13.38 -3.48 27.04
CA GLU A 59 -14.74 -4.03 26.91
C GLU A 59 -15.80 -3.01 27.35
N TYR A 60 -17.00 -3.14 26.78
CA TYR A 60 -18.12 -2.27 27.10
C TYR A 60 -18.56 -2.42 28.55
N THR A 61 -18.51 -1.33 29.32
CA THR A 61 -18.81 -1.30 30.76
C THR A 61 -20.21 -0.78 31.10
N GLY A 62 -21.07 -0.54 30.10
CA GLY A 62 -22.40 0.05 30.29
C GLY A 62 -22.47 1.57 30.05
N THR A 63 -21.34 2.23 29.76
CA THR A 63 -21.28 3.66 29.41
C THR A 63 -21.04 3.87 27.91
N PRO A 64 -21.57 4.94 27.28
CA PRO A 64 -21.44 5.17 25.83
C PRO A 64 -20.04 5.67 25.42
N TYR A 65 -19.02 5.43 26.23
CA TYR A 65 -17.63 5.82 25.98
C TYR A 65 -16.67 4.80 26.59
N ALA A 66 -15.46 4.77 26.06
CA ALA A 66 -14.32 4.04 26.62
C ALA A 66 -13.15 5.03 26.83
N VAL A 67 -12.41 4.87 27.92
CA VAL A 67 -11.22 5.68 28.21
C VAL A 67 -10.01 5.00 27.58
N LEU A 68 -9.37 5.67 26.62
CA LEU A 68 -8.13 5.23 26.00
C LEU A 68 -6.95 6.04 26.56
N ASN A 69 -5.76 5.44 26.55
CA ASN A 69 -4.50 6.09 26.95
C ASN A 69 -4.60 6.91 28.26
N ASN A 70 -5.30 6.39 29.27
CA ASN A 70 -5.53 7.08 30.54
C ASN A 70 -6.08 8.52 30.40
N ASN A 71 -6.92 8.77 29.38
CA ASN A 71 -7.45 10.09 29.04
C ASN A 71 -6.37 11.14 28.70
N LYS A 72 -5.22 10.70 28.17
CA LYS A 72 -4.12 11.55 27.72
C LYS A 72 -4.04 11.53 26.18
N PRO A 73 -4.17 12.69 25.50
CA PRO A 73 -3.96 12.76 24.06
C PRO A 73 -2.51 12.48 23.68
N GLU A 74 -2.29 12.00 22.46
CA GLU A 74 -0.98 11.66 21.92
C GLU A 74 -0.42 12.72 20.95
N PHE A 75 -0.94 13.96 21.00
CA PHE A 75 -0.40 15.07 20.23
C PHE A 75 1.06 15.33 20.59
N THR A 76 1.88 15.54 19.57
CA THR A 76 3.28 15.92 19.68
C THR A 76 3.43 17.44 19.60
N GLU A 77 4.60 17.97 19.96
CA GLU A 77 4.88 19.40 19.82
C GLU A 77 4.77 19.89 18.37
N LYS A 78 4.92 19.00 17.37
CA LYS A 78 4.75 19.34 15.95
C LYS A 78 3.28 19.60 15.59
N ASP A 79 2.35 19.00 16.33
CA ASP A 79 0.91 19.17 16.13
C ASP A 79 0.42 20.48 16.77
N TYR A 80 1.25 21.14 17.59
CA TYR A 80 0.87 22.37 18.26
C TYR A 80 0.97 23.56 17.30
N THR A 81 -0.17 24.19 17.08
CA THR A 81 -0.28 25.38 16.25
C THR A 81 -1.40 26.28 16.76
N THR A 82 -1.28 27.57 16.48
CA THR A 82 -2.31 28.57 16.75
C THR A 82 -3.13 28.91 15.51
N LYS A 83 -2.77 28.38 14.34
CA LYS A 83 -3.51 28.59 13.10
C LYS A 83 -4.70 27.64 13.05
N SER A 84 -5.89 28.17 12.78
CA SER A 84 -7.09 27.36 12.60
C SER A 84 -7.04 26.55 11.30
N PHE A 85 -7.52 25.31 11.32
CA PHE A 85 -7.69 24.51 10.10
C PHE A 85 -8.66 23.35 10.34
N GLU A 86 -9.18 22.79 9.25
CA GLU A 86 -9.91 21.53 9.21
C GLU A 86 -9.38 20.70 8.05
N ASN A 87 -8.92 19.48 8.33
CA ASN A 87 -8.49 18.51 7.34
C ASN A 87 -9.32 17.25 7.50
N TYR A 88 -10.02 16.87 6.44
CA TYR A 88 -10.84 15.66 6.38
C TYR A 88 -10.17 14.66 5.45
N SER A 89 -10.17 13.39 5.83
CA SER A 89 -9.70 12.33 4.94
C SER A 89 -10.65 12.17 3.76
N GLU A 90 -10.13 11.58 2.69
CA GLU A 90 -10.96 10.97 1.66
C GLU A 90 -11.89 9.92 2.27
N LEU A 91 -12.99 9.65 1.56
CA LEU A 91 -13.88 8.54 1.90
C LEU A 91 -13.14 7.21 1.68
N ASP A 92 -13.47 6.21 2.51
CA ASP A 92 -12.95 4.86 2.30
C ASP A 92 -13.57 4.20 1.05
N SER A 93 -13.13 2.99 0.72
CA SER A 93 -13.63 2.26 -0.45
C SER A 93 -15.13 1.94 -0.42
N LEU A 94 -15.79 2.10 0.72
CA LEU A 94 -17.22 1.92 0.92
C LEU A 94 -17.97 3.26 1.00
N GLY A 95 -17.29 4.39 0.79
CA GLY A 95 -17.88 5.72 0.87
C GLY A 95 -18.10 6.22 2.30
N ARG A 96 -17.43 5.63 3.31
CA ARG A 96 -17.58 6.02 4.72
C ARG A 96 -16.54 7.08 5.10
N CYS A 97 -16.90 7.92 6.08
CA CYS A 97 -15.99 8.91 6.64
C CYS A 97 -14.77 8.26 7.30
N GLY A 98 -13.59 8.82 7.08
CA GLY A 98 -12.37 8.45 7.78
C GLY A 98 -11.98 9.49 8.85
N VAL A 99 -10.68 9.78 8.94
CA VAL A 99 -10.10 10.63 9.99
C VAL A 99 -10.40 12.10 9.72
N ALA A 100 -10.71 12.85 10.78
CA ALA A 100 -10.74 14.30 10.78
C ALA A 100 -9.66 14.84 11.72
N TYR A 101 -8.88 15.82 11.28
CA TYR A 101 -7.85 16.48 12.07
C TYR A 101 -8.00 18.00 11.92
N ALA A 102 -8.15 18.70 13.04
CA ALA A 102 -8.50 20.11 13.02
C ALA A 102 -7.95 20.84 14.24
N ASN A 103 -7.70 22.14 14.06
CA ASN A 103 -7.50 23.09 15.15
C ASN A 103 -8.69 24.06 15.18
N ILE A 104 -9.62 23.81 16.10
CA ILE A 104 -10.89 24.53 16.16
C ILE A 104 -10.74 25.85 16.91
N CYS A 105 -10.86 26.95 16.16
CA CYS A 105 -10.85 28.31 16.68
C CYS A 105 -12.19 29.00 16.41
N LYS A 106 -12.45 30.14 17.07
CA LYS A 106 -13.70 30.90 16.89
C LYS A 106 -13.91 31.36 15.44
N GLU A 107 -12.84 31.64 14.71
CA GLU A 107 -12.89 32.11 13.32
C GLU A 107 -13.49 31.11 12.33
N ILE A 108 -13.41 29.80 12.62
CA ILE A 108 -13.97 28.74 11.76
C ILE A 108 -15.29 28.17 12.28
N MET A 109 -15.85 28.74 13.36
CA MET A 109 -17.17 28.36 13.81
C MET A 109 -18.23 28.74 12.76
N PRO A 110 -19.28 27.92 12.57
CA PRO A 110 -20.39 28.27 11.69
C PRO A 110 -21.00 29.63 12.06
N THR A 111 -21.17 30.50 11.07
CA THR A 111 -21.73 31.85 11.26
C THR A 111 -23.26 31.88 11.18
N GLU A 112 -23.87 30.81 10.67
CA GLU A 112 -25.30 30.71 10.42
C GLU A 112 -25.93 29.56 11.22
N ARG A 113 -27.23 29.69 11.48
CA ARG A 113 -28.02 28.63 12.14
C ARG A 113 -28.23 27.46 11.17
N ARG A 114 -28.18 26.24 11.70
CA ARG A 114 -28.52 25.00 10.99
C ARG A 114 -29.96 24.58 11.22
#